data_AF-A0A9P0XFM9-F1
#
_entry.id   AF-A0A9P0XFM9-F1
#
_cell.length_a   1.000
_cell.length_b   1.000
_cell.length_c   1.000
_cell.angle_alpha   90.00
_cell.angle_beta   90.00
_cell.angle_gamma   90.00
#
_symmetry.space_group_name_H-M   'P 1'
#
loop_
_entity.id
_entity.type
_entity.pdbx_description
1 polymer ?
#
loop_
_entity_poly.entity_id
_entity_poly.type
_entity_poly.pdbx_seq_one_letter_code
_entity_poly.pdbx_strand_id
1 'polypeptide(L)' 'MQAVRSLLRTTQVVKNAPQVRNMSVVSIPTRNKVSKGEMITLSVGMVFGWLFIPGWVLVNMKNYRSKE' A
#
# COMPACT_ATOMS: atom_id res chain seq x y z
N MET A 1 34.46 33.90 2.11
CA MET A 1 33.00 33.87 2.38
C MET A 1 32.23 32.80 1.57
N GLN A 2 32.79 31.61 1.34
CA GLN A 2 32.07 30.51 0.65
C GLN A 2 31.60 29.41 1.62
N ALA A 3 32.37 29.14 2.68
CA ALA A 3 32.05 28.14 3.71
C ALA A 3 30.81 28.49 4.57
N VAL A 4 30.49 29.78 4.72
CA VAL A 4 29.28 30.22 5.44
C VAL A 4 28.01 29.94 4.61
N ARG A 5 28.11 30.02 3.27
CA ARG A 5 26.98 29.74 2.37
C ARG A 5 26.65 28.25 2.29
N SER A 6 27.64 27.36 2.41
CA SER A 6 27.42 25.91 2.50
C SER A 6 26.79 25.51 3.83
N LEU A 7 27.20 26.12 4.96
CA LEU A 7 26.58 25.92 6.28
C LEU A 7 25.09 26.29 6.32
N LEU A 8 24.70 27.39 5.66
CA LEU A 8 23.30 27.81 5.61
C LEU A 8 22.40 26.85 4.80
N ARG A 9 22.93 26.19 3.76
CA ARG A 9 22.17 25.18 2.99
C ARG A 9 21.92 23.89 3.78
N THR A 10 22.83 23.50 4.67
CA THR A 10 22.68 22.29 5.51
C THR A 10 21.55 22.44 6.53
N THR A 11 21.27 23.66 7.00
CA THR A 11 20.17 23.89 7.96
C THR A 11 18.78 23.71 7.38
N GLN A 12 18.60 23.85 6.06
CA GLN A 12 17.32 23.55 5.39
C GLN A 12 17.07 22.04 5.26
N VAL A 13 18.13 21.24 5.11
CA VAL A 13 18.03 19.77 5.09
C VAL A 13 17.60 19.23 6.45
N VAL A 14 18.01 19.87 7.55
CA VAL A 14 17.54 19.51 8.91
C VAL A 14 16.10 19.97 9.16
N LYS A 15 15.66 21.09 8.57
CA LYS A 15 14.26 21.56 8.67
C LYS A 15 13.27 20.67 7.90
N ASN A 16 13.74 19.93 6.90
CA ASN A 16 12.97 18.97 6.12
C ASN A 16 13.40 17.51 6.39
N ALA A 17 14.12 17.24 7.48
CA ALA A 17 14.16 15.89 8.01
C ALA A 17 12.68 15.49 8.21
N PRO A 18 12.22 14.33 7.68
CA PRO A 18 10.85 13.90 7.92
C PRO A 18 10.68 13.94 9.43
N GLN A 19 9.84 14.86 9.91
CA GLN A 19 9.52 14.94 11.31
C GLN A 19 8.92 13.56 11.59
N VAL A 20 9.70 12.66 12.19
CA VAL A 20 9.21 11.41 12.75
C VAL A 20 8.37 11.88 13.92
N ARG A 21 7.16 12.33 13.60
CA ARG A 21 6.12 12.54 14.58
C ARG A 21 5.97 11.16 15.18
N ASN A 22 6.23 11.04 16.47
CA ASN A 22 5.68 9.97 17.27
C ASN A 22 4.15 10.10 17.14
N MET A 23 3.61 9.62 16.02
CA MET A 23 2.21 9.49 15.77
C MET A 23 1.79 8.28 16.60
N SER A 24 1.68 8.48 17.91
CA SER A 24 0.75 7.70 18.70
C SER A 24 -0.64 8.06 18.16
N VAL A 25 -1.05 7.38 17.08
CA VAL A 25 -2.42 7.47 16.60
C VAL A 25 -3.27 6.77 17.65
N VAL A 26 -3.76 7.54 18.62
CA VAL A 26 -4.89 7.14 19.45
C VAL A 26 -6.07 7.14 18.50
N SER A 27 -6.36 5.97 17.92
CA SER A 27 -7.52 5.81 17.04
C SER A 27 -8.77 6.04 17.86
N ILE A 28 -9.55 7.06 17.51
CA ILE A 28 -10.91 7.24 18.04
C ILE A 28 -11.75 5.98 17.75
N PRO A 29 -12.73 5.64 18.60
CA PRO A 29 -13.57 4.47 18.38
C PRO A 29 -14.27 4.57 17.01
N THR A 30 -14.28 3.45 16.28
CA THR A 30 -14.85 3.40 14.93
C THR A 30 -16.32 3.77 14.94
N ARG A 31 -16.70 4.77 14.13
CA ARG A 31 -18.10 5.22 13.99
C ARG A 31 -19.02 4.11 13.49
N ASN A 32 -18.53 3.30 12.55
CA ASN A 32 -19.19 2.12 12.02
C ASN A 32 -18.32 0.90 12.28
N LYS A 33 -18.75 0.02 13.19
CA LYS A 33 -18.01 -1.21 13.49
C LYS A 33 -18.18 -2.19 12.34
N VAL A 34 -17.06 -2.59 11.73
CA VAL A 34 -17.03 -3.71 10.79
C VAL A 34 -17.07 -5.00 11.60
N SER A 35 -18.09 -5.80 11.37
CA SER A 35 -18.22 -7.12 11.98
C SER A 35 -17.17 -8.09 11.42
N LYS A 36 -16.86 -9.15 12.17
CA LYS A 36 -15.96 -10.21 11.69
C LYS A 36 -16.46 -10.84 10.38
N GLY A 37 -17.78 -10.94 10.21
CA GLY A 37 -18.39 -11.47 9.00
C GLY A 37 -18.11 -10.59 7.78
N GLU A 38 -18.34 -9.28 7.89
CA GLU A 38 -18.04 -8.32 6.81
C GLU A 38 -16.55 -8.32 6.45
N MET A 39 -15.67 -8.44 7.46
CA MET A 39 -14.23 -8.51 7.24
C MET A 39 -13.83 -9.76 6.45
N ILE A 40 -14.43 -10.92 6.76
CA ILE A 40 -14.21 -12.17 6.03
C ILE A 40 -14.74 -12.05 4.60
N THR A 41 -15.98 -11.59 4.41
CA THR A 41 -16.58 -11.41 3.09
C THR A 41 -15.73 -10.50 2.20
N LEU A 42 -15.25 -9.38 2.74
CA LEU A 42 -14.42 -8.44 2.01
C LEU A 42 -13.06 -9.04 1.65
N SER A 43 -12.41 -9.74 2.59
CA SER A 43 -11.14 -10.41 2.35
C SER A 43 -11.25 -11.49 1.26
N VAL A 44 -12.31 -12.30 1.32
CA VAL A 44 -12.62 -13.32 0.33
C VAL A 44 -12.85 -12.68 -1.04
N GLY A 45 -13.67 -11.63 -1.11
CA GLY A 45 -13.94 -10.90 -2.35
C GLY A 45 -12.67 -10.33 -3.00
N MET A 46 -11.75 -9.77 -2.21
CA MET A 46 -10.47 -9.26 -2.72
C MET A 46 -9.60 -10.36 -3.32
N VAL A 47 -9.46 -11.50 -2.62
CA VAL A 47 -8.63 -12.63 -3.08
C VAL A 47 -9.22 -13.27 -4.33
N PHE A 48 -10.53 -13.55 -4.34
CA PHE A 48 -11.17 -14.12 -5.53
C PHE A 48 -11.12 -13.15 -6.71
N GLY A 49 -11.36 -11.86 -6.49
CA GLY A 49 -11.28 -10.85 -7.55
C GLY A 49 -9.90 -10.79 -8.21
N TRP A 50 -8.83 -10.88 -7.41
CA TRP A 50 -7.45 -10.91 -7.92
C TRP A 50 -7.08 -12.21 -8.62
N LEU A 51 -7.58 -13.35 -8.13
CA LEU A 51 -7.19 -14.66 -8.66
C LEU A 51 -8.07 -15.17 -9.81
N PHE A 52 -9.27 -14.59 -10.02
CA PHE A 52 -10.23 -15.11 -10.99
C PHE A 52 -9.70 -15.08 -12.43
N ILE A 53 -9.26 -13.92 -12.91
CA ILE A 53 -8.72 -13.75 -14.27
C ILE A 53 -7.45 -14.58 -14.49
N PRO A 54 -6.37 -14.45 -13.68
CA PRO A 54 -5.17 -15.24 -13.88
C PRO A 54 -5.44 -16.74 -13.74
N GLY A 55 -6.31 -17.15 -12.80
CA GLY A 55 -6.74 -18.55 -12.67
C GLY A 55 -7.40 -19.08 -13.94
N TRP A 56 -8.33 -18.31 -14.53
CA TRP A 56 -8.97 -18.67 -15.80
C TRP A 56 -7.97 -18.81 -16.94
N VAL A 57 -7.05 -17.86 -17.07
CA VAL A 57 -6.02 -17.87 -18.11
C VAL A 57 -5.12 -19.10 -17.97
N LEU A 58 -4.64 -19.38 -16.76
CA LEU A 58 -3.77 -20.53 -16.50
C LEU A 58 -4.46 -21.86 -16.82
N VAL A 59 -5.74 -22.02 -16.45
CA VAL A 59 -6.52 -23.22 -16.79
C VAL A 59 -6.68 -23.38 -18.30
N ASN A 60 -6.86 -22.28 -19.03
CA ASN A 60 -7.08 -22.29 -20.48
C ASN A 60 -5.80 -22.19 -21.31
N MET A 61 -4.60 -22.20 -20.70
CA MET A 61 -3.33 -22.12 -21.43
C MET A 61 -3.20 -23.15 -22.55
N LYS A 62 -3.74 -24.36 -22.35
CA LYS A 62 -3.72 -25.41 -23.38
C LYS A 62 -4.54 -25.06 -24.62
N ASN A 63 -5.60 -24.24 -24.48
CA ASN A 63 -6.43 -23.78 -25.58
C ASN A 63 -5.77 -22.64 -26.37
N TYR A 64 -4.86 -21.89 -25.74
CA TYR A 64 -4.10 -20.81 -26.39
C TYR A 64 -2.85 -21.29 -27.11
N ARG A 65 -2.43 -22.55 -26.88
CA ARG A 65 -1.27 -23.11 -27.55
C ARG A 65 -1.64 -23.42 -29.00
N SER A 66 -1.04 -22.69 -29.95
CA SER A 66 -1.20 -22.93 -31.39
C SER A 66 -0.93 -24.41 -31.68
N LYS A 67 -1.85 -25.06 -32.41
CA LYS A 67 -1.75 -26.47 -32.85
C LYS A 67 -0.97 -26.55 -34.16
N GLU A 68 0.18 -25.91 -34.20
CA GLU A 68 1.17 -26.07 -35.27
C GLU A 68 2.01 -27.32 -35.02
#